data_AF-A0A1Y3SFW2-F1
#
_entry.id   AF-A0A1Y3SFW2-F1
#
_cell.length_a   1.000
_cell.length_b   1.000
_cell.length_c   1.000
_cell.angle_alpha   90.00
_cell.angle_beta   90.00
_cell.angle_gamma   90.00
#
_symmetry.space_group_name_H-M   'P 1'
#
loop_
_entity.id
_entity.type
_entity.pdbx_description
1 polymer ?
#
loop_
_entity_poly.entity_id
_entity_poly.type
_entity_poly.pdbx_seq_one_letter_code
_entity_poly.pdbx_strand_id
1 'polypeptide(L)'
;MEKLFDSEYRLMQVLWDSGPVNSTHLVALCQQQLGWNKSTTYTVLRKLKSKGAVLHQNAVVTPVLTRAQAVRMEGEELEKLAGGLSPFLTAFLSGRRLTLEEAESLKALIDRNMEEG
;
A
#
# COMPACT_ATOMS: atom_id res chain seq x y z
N MET A 1 -1.55 -11.87 -6.98
CA MET A 1 -2.34 -10.62 -6.92
C MET A 1 -1.54 -9.56 -7.68
N GLU A 2 -2.19 -8.80 -8.57
CA GLU A 2 -1.49 -7.82 -9.42
C GLU A 2 -1.10 -6.55 -8.65
N LYS A 3 -0.03 -5.88 -9.10
CA LYS A 3 0.43 -4.58 -8.58
C LYS A 3 -0.68 -3.53 -8.65
N LEU A 4 -0.75 -2.65 -7.66
CA LEU A 4 -1.60 -1.46 -7.70
C LEU A 4 -0.91 -0.32 -8.46
N PHE A 5 -1.63 0.34 -9.37
CA PHE A 5 -1.19 1.58 -10.01
C PHE A 5 -1.56 2.80 -9.15
N ASP A 6 -0.97 3.97 -9.43
CA ASP A 6 -1.12 5.20 -8.60
C ASP A 6 -2.58 5.50 -8.23
N SER A 7 -3.51 5.51 -9.19
CA SER A 7 -4.92 5.76 -8.87
C SER A 7 -5.53 4.67 -8.00
N GLU A 8 -5.22 3.40 -8.25
CA GLU A 8 -5.72 2.29 -7.44
C GLU A 8 -5.19 2.37 -6.00
N TYR A 9 -3.92 2.72 -5.85
CA TYR A 9 -3.29 2.93 -4.55
C TYR A 9 -3.96 4.08 -3.78
N ARG A 10 -4.25 5.21 -4.45
CA ARG A 10 -4.96 6.34 -3.82
C ARG A 10 -6.35 5.98 -3.34
N LEU A 11 -7.13 5.22 -4.12
CA LEU A 11 -8.44 4.74 -3.65
C LEU A 11 -8.29 3.76 -2.48
N MET A 12 -7.27 2.89 -2.51
CA MET A 12 -6.98 1.98 -1.41
C MET A 12 -6.54 2.73 -0.15
N GLN A 13 -5.83 3.86 -0.24
CA GLN A 13 -5.53 4.72 0.91
C GLN A 13 -6.82 5.18 1.60
N VAL A 14 -7.78 5.72 0.84
CA VAL A 14 -9.10 6.11 1.36
C VAL A 14 -9.81 4.94 2.03
N LEU A 15 -9.78 3.75 1.41
CA LEU A 15 -10.41 2.54 1.95
C LEU A 15 -9.71 1.99 3.20
N TRP A 16 -8.39 2.05 3.28
CA TRP A 16 -7.65 1.62 4.47
C TRP A 16 -7.90 2.54 5.67
N ASP A 17 -8.06 3.84 5.41
CA ASP A 17 -8.34 4.81 6.48
C ASP A 17 -9.80 4.77 6.94
N SER A 18 -10.75 4.56 6.02
CA SER A 18 -12.18 4.49 6.35
C SER A 18 -12.68 3.10 6.74
N GLY A 19 -11.96 2.03 6.36
CA GLY A 19 -12.42 0.65 6.50
C GLY A 19 -13.55 0.28 5.54
N PRO A 20 -14.33 -0.79 5.84
CA PRO A 20 -15.51 -1.16 5.07
C PRO A 20 -16.52 -0.02 5.01
N VAL A 21 -16.90 0.40 3.80
CA VAL A 21 -17.69 1.63 3.61
C VAL A 21 -18.72 1.48 2.49
N ASN A 22 -19.89 2.12 2.64
CA ASN A 22 -20.88 2.15 1.57
C ASN A 22 -20.32 2.85 0.32
N SER A 23 -20.55 2.29 -0.86
CA SER A 23 -20.06 2.80 -2.15
C SER A 23 -20.47 4.25 -2.45
N THR A 24 -21.63 4.71 -1.96
CA THR A 24 -22.04 6.11 -2.08
C THR A 24 -21.20 7.02 -1.19
N HIS A 25 -20.92 6.57 0.05
CA HIS A 25 -20.05 7.31 0.96
C HIS A 25 -18.59 7.29 0.48
N LEU A 26 -18.13 6.19 -0.10
CA LEU A 26 -16.82 6.11 -0.76
C LEU A 26 -16.68 7.16 -1.85
N VAL A 27 -17.71 7.37 -2.68
CA VAL A 27 -17.69 8.44 -3.71
C VAL A 27 -17.54 9.82 -3.06
N ALA A 28 -18.23 10.09 -1.96
CA ALA A 28 -18.09 11.35 -1.23
C ALA A 28 -16.67 11.53 -0.66
N LEU A 29 -16.09 10.48 -0.07
CA LEU A 29 -14.71 10.48 0.44
C LEU A 29 -13.70 10.72 -0.70
N CYS A 30 -13.85 10.04 -1.83
CA CYS A 30 -12.98 10.24 -2.99
C CYS A 30 -13.13 11.63 -3.61
N GLN A 31 -14.34 12.19 -3.61
CA GLN A 31 -14.55 13.57 -4.04
C GLN A 31 -13.85 14.57 -3.12
N GLN A 32 -13.91 14.36 -1.80
CA GLN A 32 -13.31 15.24 -0.81
C GLN A 32 -11.78 15.14 -0.78
N GLN A 33 -11.23 13.92 -0.78
CA GLN A 33 -9.80 13.68 -0.58
C GLN A 33 -9.00 13.66 -1.87
N LEU A 34 -9.59 13.19 -2.98
CA LEU A 34 -8.91 12.99 -4.25
C LEU A 34 -9.44 13.92 -5.36
N GLY A 35 -10.51 14.68 -5.10
CA GLY A 35 -11.17 15.51 -6.11
C GLY A 35 -11.91 14.72 -7.19
N TRP A 36 -12.18 13.43 -6.96
CA TRP A 36 -12.72 12.53 -7.98
C TRP A 36 -14.24 12.57 -8.06
N ASN A 37 -14.75 12.67 -9.29
CA ASN A 37 -16.17 12.47 -9.54
C ASN A 37 -16.58 10.99 -9.39
N LYS A 38 -17.90 10.76 -9.42
CA LYS A 38 -18.51 9.42 -9.33
C LYS A 38 -17.97 8.45 -10.39
N SER A 39 -17.87 8.88 -11.65
CA SER A 39 -17.41 8.02 -12.77
C SER A 39 -15.97 7.55 -12.58
N THR A 40 -15.07 8.47 -12.22
CA THR A 40 -13.66 8.14 -11.95
C THR A 40 -13.54 7.17 -10.79
N THR A 41 -14.28 7.41 -9.71
CA THR A 41 -14.29 6.54 -8.52
C THR A 41 -14.72 5.12 -8.88
N TYR A 42 -15.84 4.94 -9.59
CA TYR A 42 -16.30 3.61 -10.01
C TYR A 42 -15.39 2.95 -11.04
N THR A 43 -14.74 3.72 -11.91
CA THR A 43 -13.77 3.19 -12.88
C THR A 43 -12.57 2.57 -12.17
N VAL A 44 -11.99 3.28 -11.20
CA VAL A 44 -10.86 2.77 -10.40
C VAL A 44 -11.31 1.61 -9.49
N LEU A 45 -12.49 1.73 -8.87
CA LEU A 45 -13.05 0.67 -8.03
C LEU A 45 -13.26 -0.65 -8.81
N ARG A 46 -13.69 -0.57 -10.08
CA ARG A 46 -13.82 -1.76 -10.94
C ARG A 46 -12.47 -2.43 -11.18
N LYS A 47 -11.40 -1.67 -11.42
CA LYS A 47 -10.04 -2.22 -11.59
C LYS A 47 -9.53 -2.88 -10.30
N LEU A 48 -9.76 -2.26 -9.15
CA LEU A 48 -9.42 -2.86 -7.86
C LEU A 48 -10.20 -4.16 -7.61
N LYS A 49 -11.48 -4.19 -7.98
CA LYS A 49 -12.30 -5.40 -7.89
C LYS A 49 -11.77 -6.51 -8.80
N SER A 50 -11.38 -6.20 -10.04
CA SER A 50 -10.81 -7.21 -10.95
C SER A 50 -9.48 -7.76 -10.46
N LYS A 51 -8.69 -6.95 -9.75
CA LYS A 51 -7.43 -7.38 -9.11
C LYS A 51 -7.64 -8.16 -7.80
N GLY A 52 -8.88 -8.28 -7.32
CA GLY A 52 -9.20 -8.90 -6.03
C GLY A 52 -8.74 -8.09 -4.82
N ALA A 53 -8.38 -6.81 -4.99
CA ALA A 53 -7.90 -5.95 -3.92
C ALA A 53 -9.04 -5.48 -2.99
N VAL A 54 -10.28 -5.50 -3.49
CA VAL A 54 -11.49 -5.11 -2.75
C VAL A 54 -12.62 -6.10 -2.99
N LEU A 55 -13.49 -6.22 -1.99
CA LEU A 55 -14.76 -6.90 -2.07
C LEU A 55 -15.88 -5.87 -2.14
N HIS A 56 -16.77 -5.97 -3.12
CA HIS A 56 -17.95 -5.10 -3.21
C HIS A 56 -19.22 -5.96 -3.18
N GLN A 57 -19.93 -5.92 -2.05
CA GLN A 57 -21.15 -6.70 -1.76
C GLN A 57 -22.17 -5.83 -1.02
N ASN A 58 -23.46 -5.95 -1.36
CA ASN A 58 -24.54 -5.20 -0.70
C ASN A 58 -24.28 -3.69 -0.59
N ALA A 59 -23.73 -3.10 -1.65
CA ALA A 59 -23.29 -1.71 -1.72
C ALA A 59 -22.17 -1.31 -0.74
N VAL A 60 -21.55 -2.24 0.00
CA VAL A 60 -20.39 -2.03 0.86
C VAL A 60 -19.12 -2.47 0.15
N VAL A 61 -18.12 -1.59 0.15
CA VAL A 61 -16.78 -1.83 -0.38
C VAL A 61 -15.85 -2.09 0.80
N THR A 62 -15.22 -3.26 0.81
CA THR A 62 -14.30 -3.70 1.86
C THR A 62 -12.91 -3.89 1.26
N PRO A 63 -11.85 -3.28 1.81
CA PRO A 63 -10.48 -3.59 1.40
C PRO A 63 -10.14 -5.03 1.79
N VAL A 64 -9.70 -5.82 0.81
CA VAL A 64 -9.22 -7.21 1.04
C VAL A 64 -7.70 -7.23 1.10
N LEU A 65 -7.05 -6.48 0.20
CA LEU A 65 -5.62 -6.25 0.25
C LEU A 65 -5.31 -5.25 1.37
N THR A 66 -4.50 -5.65 2.34
CA THR A 66 -4.08 -4.74 3.43
C THR A 66 -2.96 -3.81 2.98
N ARG A 67 -2.81 -2.67 3.68
CA ARG A 67 -1.72 -1.72 3.43
C ARG A 67 -0.35 -2.38 3.56
N ALA A 68 -0.15 -3.20 4.59
CA ALA A 68 1.10 -3.92 4.81
C ALA A 68 1.42 -4.91 3.68
N GLN A 69 0.42 -5.66 3.19
CA GLN A 69 0.61 -6.57 2.04
C GLN A 69 0.97 -5.80 0.77
N ALA A 70 0.29 -4.67 0.50
CA ALA A 70 0.60 -3.84 -0.67
C ALA A 70 2.04 -3.32 -0.62
N VAL A 71 2.46 -2.79 0.53
CA VAL A 71 3.84 -2.30 0.74
C VAL A 71 4.86 -3.44 0.61
N ARG A 72 4.58 -4.62 1.17
CA ARG A 72 5.46 -5.80 1.05
C ARG A 72 5.65 -6.21 -0.41
N MET A 73 4.56 -6.30 -1.19
CA MET A 73 4.62 -6.67 -2.61
C MET A 73 5.48 -5.69 -3.42
N GLU A 74 5.33 -4.39 -3.18
CA GLU A 74 6.12 -3.36 -3.87
C GLU A 74 7.59 -3.35 -3.40
N GLY A 75 7.83 -3.59 -2.11
CA GLY A 75 9.17 -3.77 -1.56
C GLY A 75 9.92 -4.94 -2.17
N GLU A 76 9.27 -6.11 -2.35
CA GLU A 76 9.85 -7.28 -3.01
C GLU A 76 10.25 -7.00 -4.47
N GLU A 77 9.48 -6.18 -5.20
CA GLU A 77 9.85 -5.76 -6.56
C GLU A 77 11.07 -4.83 -6.56
N LEU A 78 11.11 -3.84 -5.66
CA LEU A 78 12.22 -2.91 -5.54
C LEU A 78 13.51 -3.61 -5.10
N GLU A 79 13.40 -4.56 -4.18
CA GLU A 79 14.52 -5.39 -3.74
C GLU A 79 15.12 -6.16 -4.92
N LYS A 80 14.27 -6.83 -5.72
CA LYS A 80 14.70 -7.54 -6.93
C LYS A 80 15.38 -6.60 -7.93
N LEU A 81 14.81 -5.41 -8.14
CA LEU A 81 15.37 -4.40 -9.05
C LEU A 81 16.75 -3.92 -8.60
N ALA A 82 16.96 -3.76 -7.29
CA ALA A 82 18.23 -3.36 -6.71
C ALA A 82 19.29 -4.48 -6.71
N GLY A 83 18.89 -5.73 -6.96
CA GLY A 83 19.78 -6.90 -6.87
C GLY A 83 19.89 -7.48 -5.45
N GLY A 84 18.89 -7.26 -4.60
CA GLY A 84 18.78 -7.79 -3.24
C GLY A 84 18.62 -6.71 -2.17
N LEU A 85 18.38 -7.14 -0.93
CA LEU A 85 18.13 -6.26 0.21
C LEU A 85 19.28 -5.30 0.51
N SER A 86 20.53 -5.78 0.52
CA SER A 86 21.69 -4.93 0.87
C SER A 86 21.92 -3.79 -0.14
N PRO A 87 21.94 -4.04 -1.47
CA PRO A 87 21.95 -2.96 -2.46
C PRO A 87 20.75 -2.00 -2.33
N PHE A 88 19.55 -2.51 -2.10
CA PHE A 88 18.35 -1.69 -1.91
C PHE A 88 18.50 -0.73 -0.73
N LEU A 89 18.86 -1.25 0.45
CA LEU A 89 19.06 -0.43 1.65
C LEU A 89 20.23 0.55 1.49
N THR A 90 21.31 0.13 0.85
CA THR A 90 22.46 1.01 0.56
C THR A 90 22.04 2.18 -0.31
N ALA A 91 21.27 1.93 -1.37
CA ALA A 91 20.75 2.98 -2.25
C ALA A 91 19.74 3.88 -1.51
N PHE A 92 18.83 3.30 -0.73
CA PHE A 92 17.80 4.04 0.02
C PHE A 92 18.39 4.95 1.11
N LEU A 93 19.45 4.51 1.78
CA LEU A 93 20.13 5.29 2.82
C LEU A 93 21.21 6.23 2.26
N SER A 94 21.56 6.11 0.96
CA SER A 94 22.56 6.96 0.33
C SER A 94 22.19 8.44 0.47
N GLY A 95 23.09 9.22 1.07
CA GLY A 95 22.88 10.66 1.29
C GLY A 95 21.98 11.02 2.48
N ARG A 96 21.44 10.04 3.22
CA ARG A 96 20.68 10.25 4.46
C ARG A 96 21.47 9.74 5.66
N ARG A 97 21.48 10.51 6.75
CA ARG A 97 21.91 10.02 8.06
C ARG A 97 20.69 9.59 8.85
N LEU A 98 20.77 8.41 9.45
CA LEU A 98 19.77 7.95 10.41
C LEU A 98 19.94 8.71 11.72
N THR A 99 18.81 9.02 12.35
CA THR A 99 18.81 9.40 13.77
C THR A 99 19.21 8.20 14.62
N LEU A 100 19.60 8.44 15.88
CA LEU A 100 19.95 7.36 16.80
C LEU A 100 18.76 6.39 17.00
N GLU A 101 17.55 6.93 17.17
CA GLU A 101 16.33 6.13 17.35
C GLU A 101 16.02 5.27 16.13
N GLU A 102 16.14 5.81 14.91
CA GLU A 102 15.94 5.03 13.69
C GLU A 102 16.98 3.91 13.55
N ALA A 103 18.25 4.19 13.86
CA ALA A 103 19.32 3.21 13.81
C ALA A 103 19.11 2.08 14.83
N GLU A 104 18.72 2.41 16.07
CA GLU A 104 18.42 1.42 17.11
C GLU A 104 17.19 0.57 16.74
N SER A 105 16.14 1.19 16.21
CA SER A 105 14.93 0.49 15.76
C SER A 105 15.24 -0.48 14.61
N LEU A 106 16.04 -0.06 13.62
CA LEU A 106 16.48 -0.92 12.52
C LEU A 106 17.36 -2.07 13.01
N LYS A 107 18.29 -1.81 13.94
CA LYS A 107 19.12 -2.86 14.54
C LYS A 107 18.27 -3.90 15.26
N ALA A 108 17.34 -3.47 16.11
CA ALA A 108 16.41 -4.36 16.80
C ALA A 108 15.47 -5.13 15.85
N LEU A 109 15.16 -4.56 14.69
CA LEU A 109 14.42 -5.26 13.64
C LEU A 109 15.27 -6.37 13.03
N ILE A 110 16.52 -6.10 12.67
CA ILE A 110 17.46 -7.10 12.15
C ILE A 110 17.64 -8.22 13.18
N ASP A 111 17.92 -7.87 14.44
CA ASP A 111 18.17 -8.84 15.52
C ASP A 111 17.00 -9.81 15.73
N ARG A 112 15.75 -9.33 15.58
CA ARG A 112 14.54 -10.17 15.70
C ARG A 112 14.26 -11.05 14.48
N ASN A 113 14.82 -10.72 13.32
CA ASN A 113 14.57 -11.43 12.05
C ASN A 113 15.82 -12.19 11.56
N MET A 114 16.87 -12.27 12.38
CA MET A 114 17.96 -13.21 12.13
C MET A 114 17.44 -14.63 12.34
N GLU A 115 17.34 -15.40 11.27
CA GLU A 115 17.34 -16.86 11.38
C GLU A 115 18.76 -17.28 11.76
N GLU A 116 18.92 -18.06 12.83
CA GLU A 116 20.16 -18.79 13.08
C GLU A 116 20.35 -19.74 11.90
N GLY A 117 21.27 -19.37 11.00
CA GLY A 117 21.67 -20.21 9.87
C GLY A 117 22.32 -21.51 10.32
#